data_AF-A0A930F671-F1
#
_entry.id   AF-A0A930F671-F1
#
_cell.length_a   1.000
_cell.length_b   1.000
_cell.length_c   1.000
_cell.angle_alpha   90.00
_cell.angle_beta   90.00
_cell.angle_gamma   90.00
#
_symmetry.space_group_name_H-M   'P 1'
#
loop_
_entity.id
_entity.type
_entity.pdbx_description
1 polymer ?
#
loop_
_entity_poly.entity_id
_entity_poly.type
_entity_poly.pdbx_seq_one_letter_code
_entity_poly.pdbx_strand_id
1 'polypeptide(L)'
;MKDTLYIIIPCYNEQEVLPITSKLFLEELLKLIEKNKISKDSRILFVNDGSKDNTWQIIKDLSKSNPYFIGISQSRNRGHQNAVLAGLMEAKDKADMTITIDCDGQDDITAMEKMVDAYHDGCEIVYGVRSSRETDSFFKRFTA
;
A
#
# COMPACT_ATOMS: atom_id res chain seq x y z
N MET A 1 0.21 19.98 13.47
CA MET A 1 -0.09 19.41 12.14
C MET A 1 -0.29 17.92 12.35
N LYS A 2 -1.21 17.25 11.63
CA LYS A 2 -1.36 15.79 11.75
C LYS A 2 -0.24 15.11 10.96
N ASP A 3 0.13 13.91 11.36
CA ASP A 3 1.16 13.12 10.71
C ASP A 3 0.69 12.64 9.32
N THR A 4 1.63 12.62 8.38
CA THR A 4 1.41 12.27 6.98
C THR A 4 1.70 10.78 6.75
N LEU A 5 0.69 10.03 6.31
CA LEU A 5 0.79 8.61 5.99
C LEU A 5 1.03 8.39 4.50
N TYR A 6 2.00 7.54 4.15
CA TYR A 6 2.13 6.99 2.81
C TYR A 6 1.84 5.48 2.81
N ILE A 7 0.84 5.07 2.04
CA ILE A 7 0.55 3.66 1.79
C ILE A 7 1.32 3.23 0.54
N ILE A 8 2.31 2.35 0.70
CA ILE A 8 3.21 1.92 -0.36
C ILE A 8 2.76 0.55 -0.87
N ILE A 9 2.45 0.48 -2.16
CA ILE A 9 1.88 -0.71 -2.79
C ILE A 9 2.76 -1.09 -3.99
N PRO A 10 3.59 -2.14 -3.88
CA PRO A 10 4.30 -2.68 -5.02
C PRO A 10 3.32 -3.37 -5.98
N CYS A 11 3.49 -3.16 -7.28
CA CYS A 11 2.64 -3.75 -8.31
C CYS A 11 3.48 -4.40 -9.41
N TYR A 12 3.15 -5.65 -9.77
CA TYR A 12 3.70 -6.31 -10.95
C TYR A 12 2.64 -7.16 -11.65
N ASN A 13 2.18 -6.71 -12.81
CA ASN A 13 1.11 -7.34 -13.59
C ASN A 13 -0.24 -7.47 -12.84
N GLU A 14 -0.71 -6.36 -12.28
CA GLU A 14 -1.91 -6.27 -11.44
C GLU A 14 -3.11 -5.63 -12.17
N GLN A 15 -3.13 -5.64 -13.52
CA GLN A 15 -4.12 -4.88 -14.28
C GLN A 15 -5.59 -5.23 -13.97
N GLU A 16 -5.85 -6.45 -13.51
CA GLU A 16 -7.20 -6.94 -13.20
C GLU A 16 -7.65 -6.54 -11.79
N VAL A 17 -6.74 -6.58 -10.82
CA VAL A 17 -7.06 -6.36 -9.40
C VAL A 17 -6.89 -4.90 -8.98
N LEU A 18 -5.91 -4.19 -9.55
CA LEU A 18 -5.58 -2.82 -9.17
C LEU A 18 -6.77 -1.85 -9.26
N PRO A 19 -7.64 -1.87 -10.30
CA PRO A 19 -8.81 -0.99 -10.36
C PRO A 19 -9.85 -1.21 -9.25
N ILE A 20 -9.82 -2.39 -8.61
CA ILE A 20 -10.70 -2.77 -7.51
C ILE A 20 -10.03 -2.36 -6.19
N THR A 21 -8.79 -2.81 -5.96
CA THR A 21 -8.10 -2.59 -4.69
C THR A 21 -7.72 -1.12 -4.48
N SER A 22 -7.45 -0.36 -5.55
CA SER A 22 -7.19 1.09 -5.45
C SER A 22 -8.35 1.85 -4.79
N LYS A 23 -9.59 1.41 -5.00
CA LYS A 23 -10.78 2.02 -4.39
C LYS A 23 -10.83 1.73 -2.89
N LEU A 24 -10.54 0.49 -2.49
CA LEU A 24 -10.51 0.08 -1.09
C LEU A 24 -9.43 0.84 -0.31
N PHE A 25 -8.23 1.00 -0.89
CA PHE A 25 -7.16 1.80 -0.27
C PHE A 25 -7.56 3.27 -0.11
N LEU A 26 -8.24 3.84 -1.11
CA LEU A 26 -8.70 5.22 -1.07
C LEU A 26 -9.79 5.41 -0.01
N GLU A 27 -10.75 4.49 0.08
CA GLU A 27 -11.82 4.53 1.09
C GLU A 27 -11.24 4.51 2.51
N GLU A 28 -10.29 3.61 2.79
CA GLU A 28 -9.66 3.56 4.12
C GLU A 28 -8.80 4.80 4.40
N LEU A 29 -8.04 5.30 3.43
CA LEU A 29 -7.27 6.56 3.57
C LEU A 29 -8.20 7.73 3.92
N LEU A 30 -9.30 7.90 3.18
CA LEU A 30 -10.25 8.99 3.40
C LEU A 30 -10.94 8.87 4.76
N LYS A 31 -11.28 7.66 5.19
CA LYS A 31 -11.84 7.39 6.52
C LYS A 31 -10.86 7.78 7.64
N LEU A 32 -9.56 7.49 7.49
CA LEU A 32 -8.55 7.92 8.45
C LEU A 32 -8.40 9.44 8.50
N ILE A 33 -8.49 10.11 7.35
CA ILE A 33 -8.51 11.58 7.25
C ILE A 33 -9.75 12.15 7.93
N GLU A 34 -10.94 11.60 7.66
CA GLU A 34 -12.21 12.05 8.23
C GLU A 34 -12.23 11.88 9.76
N LYS A 35 -11.70 10.77 10.26
CA LYS A 35 -11.47 10.53 11.70
C LYS A 35 -10.37 11.39 12.30
N ASN A 36 -9.74 12.26 11.51
CA ASN A 36 -8.64 13.15 11.92
C ASN A 36 -7.45 12.38 12.53
N LYS A 37 -7.18 11.16 12.06
CA LYS A 37 -6.04 10.33 12.49
C LYS A 37 -4.76 10.66 11.71
N ILE A 38 -4.88 11.08 10.45
CA ILE A 38 -3.77 11.41 9.55
C ILE A 38 -4.02 12.73 8.80
N SER A 39 -2.99 13.32 8.22
CA SER A 39 -3.06 14.54 7.41
C SER A 39 -3.76 14.32 6.06
N LYS A 40 -4.36 15.38 5.51
CA LYS A 40 -4.84 15.43 4.10
C LYS A 40 -3.70 15.36 3.08
N ASP A 41 -2.46 15.57 3.53
CA ASP A 41 -1.26 15.42 2.70
C ASP A 41 -0.81 13.96 2.52
N SER A 42 -1.50 13.02 3.18
CA SER A 42 -1.27 11.57 3.04
C SER A 42 -1.54 11.08 1.62
N ARG A 43 -0.83 10.04 1.17
CA ARG A 43 -0.89 9.54 -0.21
C ARG A 43 -0.89 8.02 -0.29
N ILE A 44 -1.40 7.50 -1.40
CA ILE A 44 -1.27 6.12 -1.84
C ILE A 44 -0.23 6.09 -2.97
N LEU A 45 0.90 5.45 -2.72
CA LEU A 45 2.03 5.34 -3.63
C LEU A 45 2.09 3.94 -4.25
N PHE A 46 1.73 3.86 -5.52
CA PHE A 46 1.93 2.65 -6.31
C PHE A 46 3.35 2.61 -6.88
N VAL A 47 4.03 1.48 -6.71
CA VAL A 47 5.37 1.24 -7.26
C VAL A 47 5.28 0.17 -8.34
N ASN A 48 5.28 0.57 -9.61
CA ASN A 48 5.29 -0.37 -10.72
C ASN A 48 6.69 -1.03 -10.86
N ASP A 49 6.77 -2.33 -10.59
CA ASP A 49 7.98 -3.16 -10.73
C ASP A 49 8.17 -3.63 -12.18
N GLY A 50 8.13 -2.69 -13.13
CA GLY A 50 8.33 -2.96 -14.55
C GLY A 50 7.34 -3.96 -15.15
N SER A 51 6.05 -3.80 -14.86
CA SER A 51 4.97 -4.64 -15.43
C SER A 51 4.98 -4.67 -16.95
N LYS A 52 4.52 -5.79 -17.52
CA LYS A 52 4.42 -6.01 -18.97
C LYS A 52 3.00 -5.84 -19.51
N ASP A 53 2.05 -5.59 -18.62
CA ASP A 53 0.63 -5.43 -18.89
C ASP A 53 0.20 -3.97 -18.71
N ASN A 54 -1.10 -3.70 -18.58
CA ASN A 54 -1.62 -2.33 -18.45
C ASN A 54 -1.47 -1.70 -17.05
N THR A 55 -0.83 -2.36 -16.09
CA THR A 55 -0.70 -1.88 -14.70
C THR A 55 -0.17 -0.45 -14.63
N TRP A 56 0.90 -0.13 -15.37
CA TRP A 56 1.46 1.23 -15.34
C TRP A 56 0.50 2.27 -15.92
N GLN A 57 -0.25 1.91 -16.96
CA GLN A 57 -1.23 2.81 -17.54
C GLN A 57 -2.35 3.11 -16.54
N ILE A 58 -2.83 2.09 -15.84
CA ILE A 58 -3.83 2.23 -14.76
C ILE A 58 -3.32 3.15 -13.66
N ILE A 59 -2.08 2.98 -13.18
CA ILE A 59 -1.49 3.84 -12.14
C ILE A 59 -1.45 5.31 -12.58
N LYS A 60 -1.04 5.58 -13.84
CA LYS A 60 -1.03 6.95 -14.37
C LYS A 60 -2.43 7.56 -14.42
N ASP A 61 -3.43 6.78 -14.82
CA ASP A 61 -4.80 7.28 -14.93
C ASP A 61 -5.44 7.50 -13.55
N LEU A 62 -5.14 6.63 -12.57
CA LEU A 62 -5.48 6.84 -11.17
C LEU A 62 -4.89 8.15 -10.65
N SER A 63 -3.57 8.37 -10.84
CA SER A 63 -2.89 9.59 -10.38
C SER A 63 -3.41 10.88 -11.01
N LYS A 64 -3.86 10.83 -12.27
CA LYS A 64 -4.53 11.97 -12.92
C LYS A 64 -5.93 12.22 -12.37
N SER A 65 -6.65 11.16 -12.02
CA SER A 65 -8.06 11.26 -11.60
C SER A 65 -8.23 11.71 -10.15
N ASN A 66 -7.26 11.43 -9.27
CA ASN A 66 -7.36 11.74 -7.86
C ASN A 66 -5.99 12.09 -7.24
N PRO A 67 -5.84 13.24 -6.55
CA PRO A 67 -4.56 13.69 -5.99
C PRO A 67 -4.00 12.81 -4.88
N TYR A 68 -4.81 11.92 -4.28
CA TYR A 68 -4.33 10.96 -3.29
C TYR A 68 -3.51 9.83 -3.91
N PHE A 69 -3.65 9.58 -5.22
CA PHE A 69 -2.87 8.57 -5.92
C PHE A 69 -1.62 9.17 -6.55
N ILE A 70 -0.48 8.56 -6.26
CA ILE A 70 0.80 8.84 -6.91
C ILE A 70 1.43 7.53 -7.37
N GLY A 71 2.33 7.60 -8.34
CA GLY A 71 2.94 6.42 -8.92
C GLY A 71 4.37 6.66 -9.36
N ILE A 72 5.24 5.70 -9.07
CA ILE A 72 6.58 5.61 -9.65
C ILE A 72 6.71 4.31 -10.42
N SER A 73 7.59 4.29 -11.43
CA SER A 73 7.84 3.09 -12.24
C SER A 73 9.32 2.80 -12.29
N GLN A 74 9.68 1.56 -11.99
CA GLN A 74 11.00 1.05 -12.29
C GLN A 74 11.14 0.81 -13.80
N SER A 75 12.38 0.90 -14.32
CA SER A 75 12.67 0.72 -15.75
C SER A 75 12.49 -0.72 -16.24
N ARG A 76 12.50 -1.68 -15.33
CA ARG A 76 12.31 -3.12 -15.56
C ARG A 76 11.98 -3.78 -14.23
N ASN A 77 11.49 -5.01 -14.26
CA ASN A 77 11.30 -5.81 -13.06
C ASN A 77 12.62 -6.02 -12.30
N ARG A 78 12.63 -5.68 -11.01
CA ARG A 78 13.73 -5.90 -10.06
C ARG A 78 13.30 -6.72 -8.85
N GLY A 79 12.03 -7.11 -8.77
CA GLY A 79 11.49 -7.94 -7.71
C GLY A 79 10.84 -7.13 -6.59
N HIS A 80 9.88 -7.79 -5.92
CA HIS A 80 8.98 -7.18 -4.95
C HIS A 80 9.70 -6.34 -3.87
N GLN A 81 10.75 -6.88 -3.24
CA GLN A 81 11.47 -6.16 -2.16
C GLN A 81 12.15 -4.87 -2.67
N ASN A 82 12.61 -4.86 -3.92
CA ASN A 82 13.17 -3.65 -4.53
C ASN A 82 12.10 -2.61 -4.85
N ALA A 83 10.87 -3.04 -5.18
CA ALA A 83 9.74 -2.14 -5.36
C ALA A 83 9.31 -1.52 -4.02
N VAL A 84 9.21 -2.31 -2.95
CA VAL A 84 8.94 -1.81 -1.60
C VAL A 84 10.00 -0.80 -1.17
N LEU A 85 11.28 -1.13 -1.33
CA LEU A 85 12.38 -0.22 -1.01
C LEU A 85 12.31 1.08 -1.81
N ALA A 86 12.04 1.02 -3.12
CA ALA A 86 11.89 2.21 -3.94
C ALA A 86 10.75 3.12 -3.45
N GLY A 87 9.62 2.54 -3.04
CA GLY A 87 8.51 3.28 -2.46
C GLY A 87 8.87 3.94 -1.12
N LEU A 88 9.57 3.21 -0.24
CA LEU A 88 10.03 3.75 1.04
C LEU A 88 11.00 4.92 0.83
N MET A 89 11.93 4.80 -0.12
CA MET A 89 12.88 5.86 -0.45
C MET A 89 12.20 7.11 -1.04
N GLU A 90 11.13 6.93 -1.82
CA GLU A 90 10.34 8.04 -2.37
C GLU A 90 9.49 8.76 -1.30
N ALA A 91 9.02 8.02 -0.30
CA ALA A 91 8.19 8.53 0.79
C ALA A 91 9.00 9.17 1.95
N LYS A 92 10.26 8.76 2.12
CA LYS A 92 11.12 9.08 3.28
C LYS A 92 11.06 10.54 3.75
N ASP A 93 11.16 11.50 2.82
CA ASP A 93 11.24 12.93 3.16
C ASP A 93 9.87 13.63 3.12
N LYS A 94 8.78 12.88 2.88
CA LYS A 94 7.42 13.39 2.68
C LYS A 94 6.40 12.82 3.66
N ALA A 95 6.75 11.76 4.38
CA ALA A 95 5.86 11.01 5.24
C ALA A 95 6.44 10.91 6.65
N ASP A 96 5.58 11.03 7.65
CA ASP A 96 5.91 10.78 9.05
C ASP A 96 5.75 9.29 9.38
N MET A 97 4.89 8.59 8.62
CA MET A 97 4.69 7.14 8.74
C MET A 97 4.42 6.50 7.38
N THR A 98 4.77 5.21 7.26
CA THR A 98 4.52 4.42 6.06
C THR A 98 3.89 3.08 6.40
N ILE A 99 2.95 2.63 5.57
CA ILE A 99 2.42 1.26 5.60
C ILE A 99 2.72 0.61 4.26
N THR A 100 3.34 -0.56 4.27
CA THR A 100 3.55 -1.37 3.06
C THR A 100 2.49 -2.46 2.99
N ILE A 101 1.82 -2.63 1.86
CA ILE A 101 0.75 -3.63 1.69
C ILE A 101 0.72 -4.14 0.24
N ASP A 102 0.34 -5.40 0.04
CA ASP A 102 0.23 -6.01 -1.29
C ASP A 102 -1.00 -5.52 -2.07
N CYS A 103 -0.88 -5.51 -3.40
CA CYS A 103 -1.92 -5.02 -4.30
C CYS A 103 -3.11 -5.99 -4.47
N ASP A 104 -2.95 -7.24 -4.04
CA ASP A 104 -3.85 -8.35 -4.35
C ASP A 104 -5.13 -8.40 -3.51
N GLY A 105 -5.23 -7.54 -2.48
CA GLY A 105 -6.40 -7.45 -1.61
C GLY A 105 -6.54 -8.62 -0.63
N GLN A 106 -5.51 -9.44 -0.45
CA GLN A 106 -5.52 -10.51 0.55
C GLN A 106 -5.33 -10.00 1.98
N ASP A 107 -4.68 -8.86 2.12
CA ASP A 107 -4.44 -8.24 3.42
C ASP A 107 -5.67 -7.49 3.93
N ASP A 108 -5.87 -7.51 5.24
CA ASP A 108 -6.93 -6.77 5.89
C ASP A 108 -6.60 -5.27 5.89
N ILE A 109 -7.13 -4.55 4.90
CA ILE A 109 -6.99 -3.10 4.78
C ILE A 109 -7.49 -2.38 6.05
N THR A 110 -8.46 -2.94 6.77
CA THR A 110 -8.96 -2.33 8.02
C THR A 110 -7.96 -2.39 9.16
N ALA A 111 -6.91 -3.23 9.06
CA ALA A 111 -5.82 -3.25 10.01
C ALA A 111 -4.98 -1.96 9.98
N MET A 112 -5.03 -1.18 8.89
CA MET A 112 -4.31 0.10 8.79
C MET A 112 -4.71 1.08 9.90
N GLU A 113 -5.99 1.14 10.26
CA GLU A 113 -6.44 2.00 11.36
C GLU A 113 -5.78 1.64 12.69
N LYS A 114 -5.67 0.33 12.99
CA LYS A 114 -4.99 -0.15 14.20
C LYS A 114 -3.49 0.11 14.15
N MET A 115 -2.87 0.03 12.96
CA MET A 115 -1.45 0.34 12.79
C MET A 115 -1.17 1.82 13.05
N VAL A 116 -2.03 2.71 12.54
CA VAL A 116 -1.95 4.16 12.80
C VAL A 116 -2.15 4.46 14.28
N ASP A 117 -3.07 3.77 14.94
CA ASP A 117 -3.29 3.95 16.38
C ASP A 117 -2.08 3.51 17.22
N ALA A 118 -1.49 2.36 16.90
CA ALA A 118 -0.27 1.91 17.55
C ALA A 118 0.91 2.88 17.33
N TYR A 119 1.03 3.50 16.15
CA TYR A 119 2.01 4.56 15.91
C TYR A 119 1.78 5.77 16.83
N HIS A 120 0.54 6.23 16.97
CA HIS A 120 0.19 7.34 17.87
C HIS A 120 0.40 7.02 19.35
N ASP A 121 0.33 5.74 19.72
CA ASP A 121 0.69 5.24 21.05
C ASP A 121 2.21 5.14 21.28
N GLY A 122 3.03 5.50 20.28
CA GLY A 122 4.48 5.58 20.36
C GLY A 122 5.23 4.37 19.80
N CYS A 123 4.56 3.44 19.10
CA CYS A 123 5.24 2.35 18.42
C CYS A 123 5.93 2.81 17.13
N GLU A 124 7.23 2.54 17.00
CA GLU A 124 7.99 2.87 15.78
C GLU A 124 7.82 1.84 14.66
N ILE A 125 7.56 0.58 15.02
CA ILE A 125 7.39 -0.53 14.07
C ILE A 125 6.17 -1.34 14.47
N VAL A 126 5.21 -1.48 13.54
CA VAL A 126 3.96 -2.22 13.75
C VAL A 126 3.83 -3.31 12.69
N TYR A 127 3.62 -4.54 13.13
CA TYR A 127 3.46 -5.70 12.24
C TYR A 127 2.00 -6.14 12.16
N GLY A 128 1.52 -6.39 10.94
CA GLY A 128 0.28 -7.12 10.72
C GLY A 128 0.53 -8.62 10.93
N VAL A 129 -0.18 -9.23 11.87
CA VAL A 129 -0.09 -10.68 12.13
C VAL A 129 -1.41 -11.32 11.74
N ARG A 130 -1.37 -12.34 10.87
CA ARG A 130 -2.56 -13.13 10.50
C ARG A 130 -3.06 -13.90 11.73
N SER A 131 -4.36 -13.79 12.01
CA SER A 131 -4.98 -14.39 13.20
C SER A 131 -5.18 -15.90 13.11
N SER A 132 -5.27 -16.50 11.91
CA SER A 132 -5.32 -17.97 11.73
C SER A 132 -4.81 -18.43 10.35
N ARG A 133 -4.37 -19.69 10.27
CA ARG A 133 -3.90 -20.37 9.04
C ARG A 133 -4.97 -21.28 8.41
N GLU A 134 -6.24 -21.12 8.79
CA GLU A 134 -7.28 -22.10 8.41
C GLU A 134 -7.82 -21.92 6.99
N THR A 135 -7.57 -20.77 6.36
CA THR A 135 -7.98 -20.50 4.97
C THR A 135 -6.90 -20.83 3.93
N ASP A 136 -5.73 -21.32 4.34
CA ASP A 136 -4.73 -21.81 3.40
C ASP A 136 -5.24 -23.11 2.77
N SER A 137 -5.47 -23.08 1.44
CA SER A 137 -5.63 -24.31 0.66
C SER A 137 -4.47 -25.27 0.96
N PHE A 138 -4.78 -26.56 1.08
CA PHE A 138 -3.91 -27.66 1.56
C PHE A 138 -2.46 -27.69 1.00
N PHE A 139 -2.18 -26.99 -0.10
CA PHE A 139 -0.89 -26.93 -0.77
C PHE A 139 0.21 -26.16 -0.01
N LYS A 140 -0.13 -25.18 0.83
CA LYS A 140 0.88 -24.38 1.57
C LYS A 140 1.41 -25.04 2.85
N ARG A 141 0.81 -26.17 3.28
CA ARG A 141 1.20 -26.87 4.52
C ARG A 141 2.48 -27.70 4.41
N PHE A 142 3.04 -27.92 3.21
CA PHE A 142 4.09 -28.92 3.00
C PHE A 142 5.44 -28.40 2.46
N THR A 143 5.67 -27.09 2.41
CA THR A 143 6.97 -26.54 1.94
C THR A 143 7.53 -25.47 2.87
N ALA A 144 7.57 -25.78 4.17
CA ALA A 144 8.46 -25.10 5.12
C ALA A 144 9.76 -25.90 5.26
#